data_AF-A0A151QQF2-F1
#
_entry.id   AF-A0A151QQF2-F1
#
_cell.length_a   1.000
_cell.length_b   1.000
_cell.length_c   1.000
_cell.angle_alpha   90.00
_cell.angle_beta   90.00
_cell.angle_gamma   90.00
#
_symmetry.space_group_name_H-M   'P 1'
#
loop_
_entity.id
_entity.type
_entity.pdbx_description
1 polymer ?
#
loop_
_entity_poly.entity_id
_entity_poly.type
_entity_poly.pdbx_seq_one_letter_code
_entity_poly.pdbx_strand_id
1 'polypeptide(L)'
;MLRHLIKCQKYVGSLCHDPSQTVLTFGLGKSREKSNLVPASHRFNVEACRKALGTFVIIDEQPFKVVEGEGFKCLCKQLQPQFTIVSRHTMARDCFQLYLDENLRLKAFFKSNCSKVALTSDCWTSIQNLNYLALITYFIDNEWKY
;
A
#
# COMPACT_ATOMS: atom_id res chain seq x y z
N MET A 1 -30.47 -0.24 -25.23
CA MET A 1 -29.28 -0.93 -24.70
C MET A 1 -29.55 -2.35 -24.22
N LEU A 2 -30.65 -2.62 -23.49
CA LEU A 2 -30.96 -3.95 -22.92
C LEU A 2 -31.10 -5.10 -23.96
N ARG A 3 -31.59 -4.85 -25.17
CA ARG A 3 -31.74 -5.89 -26.22
C ARG A 3 -30.41 -6.41 -26.77
N HIS A 4 -29.32 -5.65 -26.65
CA HIS A 4 -28.00 -6.04 -27.14
C HIS A 4 -27.34 -7.09 -26.23
N LEU A 5 -27.62 -7.03 -24.92
CA LEU A 5 -27.08 -7.93 -23.91
C LEU A 5 -27.56 -9.38 -24.06
N ILE A 6 -28.74 -9.58 -24.68
CA ILE A 6 -29.31 -10.91 -24.96
C ILE A 6 -28.57 -11.60 -26.12
N LYS A 7 -27.97 -10.83 -27.04
CA LYS A 7 -27.24 -11.35 -28.21
C LYS A 7 -25.74 -11.48 -27.99
N CYS A 8 -25.14 -10.68 -27.11
CA CYS A 8 -23.70 -10.70 -26.87
C CYS A 8 -23.37 -11.50 -25.60
N GLN A 9 -23.25 -12.82 -25.73
CA GLN A 9 -22.97 -13.76 -24.63
C GLN A 9 -21.59 -13.53 -23.98
N LYS A 10 -20.66 -12.83 -24.67
CA LYS A 10 -19.36 -12.40 -24.13
C LYS A 10 -19.44 -11.27 -23.10
N TYR A 11 -20.55 -10.54 -23.02
CA TYR A 11 -20.59 -9.22 -22.37
C TYR A 11 -21.06 -9.23 -20.91
N VAL A 12 -21.67 -10.32 -20.44
CA VAL A 12 -22.31 -10.36 -19.10
C VAL A 12 -21.28 -10.56 -17.97
N GLY A 13 -20.11 -11.15 -18.25
CA GLY A 13 -19.08 -11.43 -17.24
C GLY A 13 -17.78 -10.65 -17.35
N SER A 14 -17.56 -9.90 -18.44
CA SER A 14 -16.21 -9.42 -18.81
C SER A 14 -15.89 -7.96 -18.46
N LEU A 15 -16.89 -7.12 -18.14
CA LEU A 15 -16.64 -5.69 -17.83
C LEU A 15 -16.11 -5.44 -16.42
N CYS A 16 -16.36 -6.34 -15.47
CA CYS A 16 -15.89 -6.16 -14.10
C CYS A 16 -14.43 -6.60 -13.90
N HIS A 17 -13.83 -7.25 -14.90
CA HIS A 17 -12.49 -7.85 -14.79
C HIS A 17 -11.54 -7.50 -15.93
N ASP A 18 -11.92 -6.63 -16.87
CA ASP A 18 -10.97 -6.16 -17.88
C ASP A 18 -9.98 -5.16 -17.26
N PRO A 19 -8.69 -5.53 -17.06
CA PRO A 19 -7.72 -4.64 -16.46
C PRO A 19 -7.41 -3.42 -17.33
N SER A 20 -7.86 -3.38 -18.59
CA SER A 20 -7.72 -2.22 -19.49
C SER A 20 -8.86 -1.21 -19.34
N GLN A 21 -9.95 -1.57 -18.67
CA GLN A 21 -11.11 -0.70 -18.54
C GLN A 21 -10.91 0.33 -17.42
N THR A 22 -11.18 1.59 -17.75
CA THR A 22 -11.15 2.71 -16.80
C THR A 22 -12.54 2.97 -16.24
N VAL A 23 -12.61 3.30 -14.94
CA VAL A 23 -13.84 3.78 -14.30
C VAL A 23 -13.90 5.29 -14.49
N LEU A 24 -14.99 5.79 -15.06
CA LEU A 24 -15.23 7.21 -15.22
C LEU A 24 -15.86 7.78 -13.94
N THR A 25 -15.19 8.77 -13.35
CA THR A 25 -15.64 9.49 -12.17
C THR A 25 -15.71 10.97 -12.49
N PHE A 26 -16.78 11.64 -12.09
CA PHE A 26 -16.90 13.09 -12.27
C PHE A 26 -16.39 13.79 -11.01
N GLY A 27 -15.18 14.36 -11.08
CA GLY A 27 -14.55 15.09 -9.98
C GLY A 27 -14.84 16.59 -10.04
N LEU A 28 -14.82 17.24 -8.88
CA LEU A 28 -14.88 18.70 -8.79
C LEU A 28 -13.55 19.30 -9.29
N GLY A 29 -13.60 20.10 -10.35
CA GLY A 29 -12.42 20.82 -10.84
C GLY A 29 -11.93 21.87 -9.85
N LYS A 30 -10.60 22.02 -9.71
CA LYS A 30 -9.95 23.05 -8.86
C LYS A 30 -10.04 24.47 -9.46
N SER A 31 -11.22 24.90 -9.92
CA SER A 31 -11.44 26.30 -10.34
C SER A 31 -12.27 27.02 -9.28
N ARG A 32 -11.79 28.20 -8.85
CA ARG A 32 -12.39 29.01 -7.77
C ARG A 32 -13.74 29.63 -8.12
N GLU A 33 -14.18 29.53 -9.36
CA GLU A 33 -15.47 30.04 -9.81
C GLU A 33 -16.12 29.00 -10.73
N LYS A 34 -17.28 28.48 -10.30
CA LYS A 34 -18.12 27.42 -10.91
C LYS A 34 -17.55 26.00 -10.80
N SER A 35 -18.28 25.16 -10.06
CA SER A 35 -18.06 23.72 -9.92
C SER A 35 -18.34 22.98 -11.24
N ASN A 36 -17.42 23.09 -12.19
CA ASN A 36 -17.47 22.27 -13.38
C ASN A 36 -17.04 20.84 -13.01
N LEU A 37 -17.93 19.87 -13.23
CA LEU A 37 -17.62 18.45 -13.10
C LEU A 37 -16.70 18.05 -14.25
N VAL A 38 -15.45 17.72 -13.94
CA VAL A 38 -14.49 17.25 -14.94
C VAL A 38 -14.53 15.72 -14.94
N PRO A 39 -14.80 15.07 -16.09
CA PRO A 39 -14.67 13.62 -16.19
C PRO A 39 -13.20 13.24 -16.00
N ALA A 40 -12.93 12.42 -14.99
CA ALA A 40 -11.65 11.82 -14.72
C ALA A 40 -11.78 10.30 -14.87
N SER A 41 -10.89 9.69 -15.64
CA SER A 41 -10.80 8.23 -15.76
C SER A 41 -9.80 7.70 -14.73
N HIS A 42 -10.24 6.84 -13.82
CA HIS A 42 -9.35 6.14 -12.90
C HIS A 42 -9.22 4.66 -13.30
N ARG A 43 -7.99 4.17 -13.42
CA ARG A 43 -7.72 2.75 -13.70
C ARG A 43 -7.43 2.03 -12.40
N PHE A 44 -8.08 0.89 -12.18
CA PHE A 44 -7.77 0.05 -11.04
C PHE A 44 -6.32 -0.47 -11.17
N ASN A 45 -5.51 -0.21 -10.14
CA ASN A 45 -4.14 -0.68 -10.05
C ASN A 45 -4.00 -1.58 -8.82
N VAL A 46 -3.89 -2.89 -9.08
CA VAL A 46 -3.77 -3.92 -8.05
C VAL A 46 -2.51 -3.72 -7.20
N GLU A 47 -1.38 -3.39 -7.83
CA GLU A 47 -0.08 -3.23 -7.17
C GLU A 47 -0.11 -2.03 -6.20
N ALA A 48 -0.73 -0.93 -6.62
CA ALA A 48 -0.92 0.25 -5.78
C ALA A 48 -1.79 -0.09 -4.55
N CYS A 49 -2.90 -0.83 -4.74
CA CYS A 49 -3.74 -1.28 -3.63
C CYS A 49 -2.98 -2.24 -2.69
N ARG A 50 -2.17 -3.16 -3.23
CA ARG A 50 -1.34 -4.06 -2.41
C ARG A 50 -0.31 -3.30 -1.59
N LYS A 51 0.37 -2.33 -2.20
CA LYS A 51 1.34 -1.48 -1.52
C LYS A 51 0.66 -0.69 -0.40
N ALA A 52 -0.49 -0.07 -0.67
CA ALA A 52 -1.27 0.65 0.33
C ALA A 52 -1.71 -0.26 1.50
N LEU A 53 -2.11 -1.51 1.19
CA LEU A 53 -2.46 -2.50 2.22
C LEU A 53 -1.25 -2.88 3.08
N GLY A 54 -0.08 -3.08 2.48
CA GLY A 54 1.17 -3.32 3.22
C GLY A 54 1.55 -2.13 4.10
N THR A 55 1.39 -0.90 3.59
CA THR A 55 1.59 0.33 4.36
C THR A 55 0.64 0.43 5.55
N PHE A 56 -0.65 0.10 5.38
CA PHE A 56 -1.62 0.03 6.49
C PHE A 56 -1.15 -0.95 7.58
N VAL A 57 -0.74 -2.16 7.18
CA VAL A 57 -0.25 -3.17 8.13
C VAL A 57 0.97 -2.69 8.92
N ILE A 58 1.89 -1.97 8.26
CA ILE A 58 3.12 -1.47 8.88
C ILE A 58 2.84 -0.27 9.81
N ILE A 59 2.11 0.74 9.33
CA ILE A 59 1.86 1.98 10.09
C ILE A 59 0.98 1.71 11.31
N ASP A 60 -0.07 0.90 11.14
CA ASP A 60 -1.03 0.63 12.20
C ASP A 60 -0.65 -0.62 13.03
N GLU A 61 0.56 -1.14 12.83
CA GLU A 61 1.14 -2.32 13.51
C GLU A 61 0.19 -3.52 13.57
N GLN A 62 -0.56 -3.75 12.48
CA GLN A 62 -1.58 -4.78 12.47
C GLN A 62 -0.96 -6.18 12.31
N PRO A 63 -1.54 -7.21 12.95
CA PRO A 63 -1.16 -8.59 12.66
C PRO A 63 -1.40 -8.91 11.18
N PHE A 64 -0.49 -9.63 10.52
CA PHE A 64 -0.68 -10.04 9.11
C PHE A 64 -1.98 -10.83 8.87
N LYS A 65 -2.55 -11.45 9.92
CA LYS A 65 -3.83 -12.17 9.84
C LYS A 65 -5.03 -11.24 9.61
N VAL A 66 -4.90 -9.93 9.85
CA VAL A 66 -6.00 -8.96 9.70
C VAL A 66 -6.66 -9.03 8.32
N VAL A 67 -5.85 -9.24 7.28
CA VAL A 67 -6.31 -9.31 5.87
C VAL A 67 -7.20 -10.52 5.59
N GLU A 68 -7.13 -11.55 6.43
CA GLU A 68 -7.94 -12.76 6.29
C GLU A 68 -9.29 -12.67 7.01
N GLY A 69 -9.48 -11.67 7.87
CA GLY A 69 -10.71 -11.45 8.63
C GLY A 69 -11.92 -11.14 7.74
N GLU A 70 -13.07 -11.72 8.06
CA GLU A 70 -14.29 -11.57 7.24
C GLU A 70 -14.79 -10.12 7.20
N GLY A 71 -14.75 -9.40 8.31
CA GLY A 71 -15.11 -7.99 8.37
C GLY A 71 -14.24 -7.12 7.47
N PHE A 72 -12.92 -7.37 7.47
CA PHE A 72 -11.97 -6.68 6.59
C PHE A 72 -12.25 -7.00 5.11
N LYS A 73 -12.50 -8.27 4.79
CA LYS A 73 -12.86 -8.68 3.43
C LYS A 73 -14.16 -8.04 2.95
N CYS A 74 -15.18 -7.97 3.82
CA CYS A 74 -16.44 -7.32 3.52
C CYS A 74 -16.22 -5.83 3.22
N LEU A 75 -15.47 -5.13 4.08
CA LEU A 75 -15.12 -3.72 3.89
C LEU A 75 -14.39 -3.48 2.57
N CYS A 76 -13.31 -4.22 2.29
CA CYS A 76 -12.55 -4.08 1.06
C CYS A 76 -13.39 -4.37 -0.19
N LYS A 77 -14.30 -5.35 -0.14
CA LYS A 77 -15.20 -5.65 -1.26
C LYS A 77 -16.19 -4.51 -1.54
N GLN A 78 -16.61 -3.77 -0.52
CA GLN A 78 -17.42 -2.56 -0.71
C GLN A 78 -16.61 -1.38 -1.25
N LEU A 79 -15.38 -1.20 -0.76
CA LEU A 79 -14.51 -0.10 -1.19
C LEU A 79 -13.96 -0.29 -2.61
N GLN A 80 -13.53 -1.51 -2.95
CA GLN A 80 -12.98 -1.86 -4.26
C GLN A 80 -13.29 -3.33 -4.59
N PRO A 81 -14.41 -3.61 -5.28
CA PRO A 81 -14.82 -4.98 -5.61
C PRO A 81 -13.83 -5.76 -6.48
N GLN A 82 -13.00 -5.07 -7.27
CA GLN A 82 -12.00 -5.70 -8.15
C GLN A 82 -10.74 -6.14 -7.39
N PHE A 83 -10.55 -5.68 -6.15
CA PHE A 83 -9.38 -6.01 -5.37
C PHE A 83 -9.53 -7.37 -4.68
N THR A 84 -8.72 -8.33 -5.14
CA THR A 84 -8.62 -9.63 -4.49
C THR A 84 -7.60 -9.56 -3.37
N ILE A 85 -8.06 -9.77 -2.14
CA ILE A 85 -7.23 -9.69 -0.94
C ILE A 85 -6.29 -10.90 -0.89
N VAL A 86 -5.04 -10.64 -0.51
CA VAL A 86 -4.00 -11.66 -0.42
C VAL A 86 -4.01 -12.40 0.92
N SER A 87 -3.35 -13.55 0.99
CA SER A 87 -3.18 -14.29 2.25
C SER A 87 -2.21 -13.61 3.21
N ARG A 88 -2.27 -13.95 4.50
CA ARG A 88 -1.34 -13.44 5.53
C ARG A 88 0.13 -13.65 5.18
N HIS A 89 0.45 -14.79 4.54
CA HIS A 89 1.82 -15.12 4.13
C HIS A 89 2.30 -14.23 2.98
N THR A 90 1.40 -13.92 2.06
CA THR A 90 1.70 -13.01 0.95
C THR A 90 1.83 -11.58 1.46
N MET A 91 0.95 -11.16 2.38
CA MET A 91 1.06 -9.87 3.05
C MET A 91 2.40 -9.70 3.80
N ALA A 92 2.84 -10.74 4.52
CA ALA A 92 4.14 -10.73 5.18
C ALA A 92 5.30 -10.55 4.18
N ARG A 93 5.26 -11.24 3.04
CA ARG A 93 6.26 -11.06 1.97
C ARG A 93 6.23 -9.67 1.36
N ASP A 94 5.04 -9.12 1.12
CA ASP A 94 4.87 -7.77 0.58
C ASP A 94 5.45 -6.72 1.54
N CYS A 95 5.16 -6.84 2.85
CA CYS A 95 5.72 -5.95 3.87
C CYS A 95 7.24 -6.07 3.96
N PHE A 96 7.77 -7.29 3.87
CA PHE A 96 9.22 -7.52 3.84
C PHE A 96 9.88 -6.89 2.60
N GLN A 97 9.23 -6.95 1.44
CA GLN A 97 9.74 -6.27 0.24
C GLN A 97 9.79 -4.75 0.43
N LEU A 98 8.74 -4.15 1.03
CA LEU A 98 8.74 -2.72 1.36
C LEU A 98 9.90 -2.35 2.29
N TYR A 99 10.19 -3.19 3.28
CA TYR A 99 11.36 -3.01 4.14
C TYR A 99 12.68 -3.07 3.36
N LEU A 100 12.84 -4.04 2.45
CA LEU A 100 14.07 -4.16 1.65
C LEU A 100 14.28 -2.94 0.76
N ASP A 101 13.23 -2.47 0.09
CA ASP A 101 13.28 -1.29 -0.77
C ASP A 101 13.65 -0.04 0.04
N GLU A 102 13.03 0.13 1.21
CA GLU A 102 13.32 1.27 2.09
C GLU A 102 14.73 1.20 2.70
N ASN A 103 15.19 0.00 3.07
CA ASN A 103 16.56 -0.22 3.55
C ASN A 103 17.60 0.14 2.48
N LEU A 104 17.35 -0.22 1.22
CA LEU A 104 18.22 0.17 0.10
C LEU A 104 18.22 1.70 -0.08
N ARG A 105 17.05 2.33 0.01
CA ARG A 105 16.90 3.79 -0.07
C ARG A 105 17.67 4.50 1.05
N LEU A 106 17.53 4.03 2.29
CA LEU A 106 18.22 4.57 3.45
C LEU A 106 19.74 4.38 3.34
N LYS A 107 20.22 3.22 2.90
CA LYS A 107 21.66 3.00 2.65
C LYS A 107 22.22 3.97 1.61
N ALA A 108 21.50 4.18 0.51
CA ALA A 108 21.90 5.15 -0.50
C ALA A 108 21.91 6.56 0.07
N PHE A 109 20.88 6.93 0.83
CA PHE A 109 20.76 8.22 1.51
C PHE A 109 21.93 8.46 2.47
N PHE A 110 22.27 7.50 3.33
CA PHE A 110 23.40 7.62 4.25
C PHE A 110 24.73 7.78 3.52
N LYS A 111 24.91 7.08 2.40
CA LYS A 111 26.13 7.19 1.59
C LYS A 111 26.29 8.56 0.92
N SER A 112 25.19 9.20 0.50
CA SER A 112 25.24 10.47 -0.24
C SER A 112 25.12 11.71 0.64
N ASN A 113 24.34 11.64 1.73
CA ASN A 113 23.88 12.83 2.45
C ASN A 113 24.35 12.91 3.91
N CYS A 114 24.93 11.85 4.48
CA CYS A 114 25.35 11.85 5.88
C CYS A 114 26.87 11.76 6.00
N SER A 115 27.50 12.80 6.54
CA SER A 115 28.95 12.80 6.83
C SER A 115 29.29 12.10 8.15
N LYS A 116 28.36 12.10 9.11
CA LYS A 116 28.54 11.55 10.46
C LYS A 116 27.27 10.82 10.88
N VAL A 117 27.44 9.63 11.44
CA VAL A 117 26.38 8.77 11.93
C VAL A 117 26.82 8.23 13.29
N ALA A 118 25.93 8.27 14.28
CA ALA A 118 26.14 7.65 15.59
C ALA A 118 25.27 6.40 15.69
N LEU A 119 25.84 5.31 16.22
CA LEU A 119 25.15 4.05 16.41
C LEU A 119 25.08 3.74 17.90
N THR A 120 23.91 3.35 18.40
CA THR A 120 23.77 2.79 19.74
C THR A 120 23.24 1.37 19.63
N SER A 121 23.93 0.45 20.29
CA SER A 121 23.47 -0.93 20.48
C SER A 121 22.78 -1.05 21.82
N ASP A 122 21.56 -1.56 21.83
CA ASP A 122 20.88 -2.01 23.04
C ASP A 122 20.75 -3.54 23.01
N CYS A 123 21.17 -4.20 24.08
CA CYS A 123 21.18 -5.65 24.20
C CYS A 123 20.34 -6.06 25.39
N TRP A 124 19.40 -6.98 25.20
CA TRP A 124 18.61 -7.53 26.31
C TRP A 124 18.34 -9.02 26.12
N THR A 125 18.11 -9.71 27.23
CA THR A 125 17.68 -11.11 27.24
C THR A 125 16.19 -11.14 27.57
N SER A 126 15.38 -11.81 26.75
CA SER A 126 13.96 -11.97 27.02
C SER A 126 13.70 -12.96 28.14
N ILE A 127 12.46 -12.98 28.63
CA ILE A 127 12.00 -13.95 29.63
C ILE A 127 12.07 -15.41 29.16
N GLN A 128 12.26 -15.64 27.85
CA GLN A 128 12.41 -16.95 27.23
C GLN A 128 13.90 -17.35 27.08
N ASN A 129 14.83 -16.63 27.73
CA ASN A 129 16.28 -16.79 27.58
C ASN A 129 16.80 -16.60 26.15
N LEU A 130 16.13 -15.76 25.36
CA LEU A 130 16.59 -15.38 24.02
C LEU A 130 17.28 -14.02 24.08
N ASN A 131 18.47 -13.91 23.48
CA ASN A 131 19.22 -12.65 23.41
C ASN A 131 18.81 -11.83 22.19
N TYR A 132 18.58 -10.54 22.40
CA TYR A 132 18.22 -9.57 21.37
C TYR A 132 19.25 -8.44 21.34
N LEU A 133 19.46 -7.90 20.16
CA LEU A 133 20.26 -6.71 19.91
C LEU A 133 19.43 -5.77 19.02
N ALA A 134 19.14 -4.57 19.51
CA ALA A 134 18.71 -3.46 18.68
C ALA A 134 19.91 -2.60 18.33
N LEU A 135 19.98 -2.19 17.06
CA LEU A 135 20.90 -1.16 16.60
C LEU A 135 20.08 0.05 16.19
N ILE A 136 20.24 1.16 16.92
CA ILE A 136 19.60 2.44 16.61
C ILE A 136 20.65 3.35 15.99
N THR A 137 20.26 4.01 14.91
CA THR A 137 21.12 4.90 14.14
C THR A 137 20.63 6.33 14.28
N TYR A 138 21.49 7.24 14.74
CA TYR A 138 21.24 8.67 14.81
C TYR A 138 22.09 9.38 13.75
N PHE A 139 21.49 10.31 13.03
CA PHE A 139 22.17 11.11 12.01
C PHE A 139 21.59 12.53 12.00
N ILE A 140 22.36 13.47 11.45
CA ILE A 140 21.91 14.84 11.20
C ILE A 140 21.75 14.98 9.70
N ASP A 141 20.60 15.45 9.25
CA ASP A 141 20.34 15.73 7.84
C ASP A 141 20.92 17.09 7.42
N ASN A 142 21.05 17.31 6.11
CA ASN A 142 21.62 18.56 5.59
C ASN A 142 20.78 19.80 5.93
N GLU A 143 19.48 19.61 6.20
CA GLU A 143 18.57 20.68 6.54
C GLU A 143 18.54 21.00 8.05
N TRP A 144 19.30 20.25 8.86
CA TRP A 144 19.34 20.38 10.33
C TRP A 144 17.94 20.36 10.97
N LYS A 145 17.04 19.53 10.42
CA LYS A 145 15.68 19.38 10.95
C LYS A 145 15.71 18.37 12.09
N TYR A 146 15.32 18.83 13.26
CA TYR A 146 15.18 18.05 14.51
C TYR A 146 13.75 17.56 14.70
#